data_AF-A0A945FRZ1-F1
#
_entry.id   AF-A0A945FRZ1-F1
#
_cell.length_a   1.000
_cell.length_b   1.000
_cell.length_c   1.000
_cell.angle_alpha   90.00
_cell.angle_beta   90.00
_cell.angle_gamma   90.00
#
_symmetry.space_group_name_H-M   'P 1'
#
loop_
_entity.id
_entity.type
_entity.pdbx_description
1 polymer ?
#
loop_
_entity_poly.entity_id
_entity_poly.type
_entity_poly.pdbx_seq_one_letter_code
_entity_poly.pdbx_strand_id
1 'polypeptide(L)'
;MNPQQSILSYFVLFCFYLASPILAEHIPSDEFEIADGLEVTLWATTPQLFNPTNFDIDSNGRIWVTEAVNYRNFRNKELGLSKEAGDRIVVLQDTNSDGRADTSHTFVRDIDLVAPLGIAVVGNKIIVSCAPNLLVYTDVDGDTYFDPSIDTKEILLTGFSGLDHDHSLHSVTVGPDGYWYFNTGNGGPHTVTDKSGWTL
;
A
#
# COMPACT_ATOMS: atom_id res chain seq x y z
N MET A 1 -65.39 0.50 -38.94
CA MET A 1 -64.99 0.13 -37.56
C MET A 1 -64.47 -1.30 -37.64
N ASN A 2 -63.22 -1.69 -37.36
CA ASN A 2 -62.02 -1.05 -36.85
C ASN A 2 -60.87 -2.03 -37.20
N PRO A 3 -59.83 -1.70 -37.98
CA PRO A 3 -58.71 -2.61 -38.20
C PRO A 3 -57.69 -2.48 -37.05
N GLN A 4 -57.28 -3.64 -36.50
CA GLN A 4 -56.31 -3.78 -35.42
C GLN A 4 -55.03 -2.99 -35.69
N GLN A 5 -54.70 -2.05 -34.81
CA GLN A 5 -53.36 -1.50 -34.68
C GLN A 5 -52.52 -2.48 -33.87
N SER A 6 -51.59 -3.18 -34.54
CA SER A 6 -50.53 -3.92 -33.86
C SER A 6 -49.48 -2.92 -33.36
N ILE A 7 -49.49 -2.63 -32.07
CA ILE A 7 -48.44 -1.87 -31.42
C ILE A 7 -47.26 -2.84 -31.17
N LEU A 8 -46.21 -2.71 -31.98
CA LEU A 8 -44.90 -3.31 -31.67
C LEU A 8 -44.39 -2.64 -30.38
N SER A 9 -44.46 -3.35 -29.25
CA SER A 9 -43.76 -2.94 -28.03
C SER A 9 -42.30 -3.37 -28.14
N TYR A 10 -41.40 -2.41 -28.38
CA TYR A 10 -39.97 -2.61 -28.21
C TYR A 10 -39.68 -2.68 -26.70
N PHE A 11 -39.58 -3.90 -26.16
CA PHE A 11 -38.99 -4.13 -24.85
C PHE A 11 -37.47 -4.00 -24.99
N VAL A 12 -36.94 -2.83 -24.65
CA VAL A 12 -35.49 -2.65 -24.43
C VAL A 12 -35.18 -3.28 -23.08
N LEU A 13 -34.70 -4.53 -23.10
CA LEU A 13 -34.19 -5.21 -21.92
C LEU A 13 -32.82 -4.58 -21.57
N PHE A 14 -32.82 -3.59 -20.68
CA PHE A 14 -31.60 -3.17 -20.00
C PHE A 14 -31.18 -4.30 -19.06
N CYS A 15 -30.38 -5.23 -19.57
CA CYS A 15 -29.62 -6.14 -18.72
C CYS A 15 -28.60 -5.30 -17.95
N PHE A 16 -28.96 -4.86 -16.74
CA PHE A 16 -27.98 -4.55 -15.72
C PHE A 16 -27.26 -5.85 -15.42
N TYR A 17 -26.12 -6.07 -16.09
CA TYR A 17 -25.10 -6.98 -15.58
C TYR A 17 -24.59 -6.32 -14.29
N LEU A 18 -25.28 -6.58 -13.18
CA LEU A 18 -24.69 -6.44 -11.86
C LEU A 18 -23.59 -7.50 -11.84
N ALA A 19 -22.39 -7.14 -12.29
CA ALA A 19 -21.20 -7.86 -11.95
C ALA A 19 -21.19 -7.89 -10.42
N SER A 20 -21.60 -9.03 -9.85
CA SER A 20 -21.40 -9.25 -8.42
C SER A 20 -19.91 -9.10 -8.22
N PRO A 21 -19.44 -8.18 -7.36
CA PRO A 21 -18.03 -8.13 -7.05
C PRO A 21 -17.67 -9.54 -6.58
N ILE A 22 -16.63 -10.11 -7.18
CA ILE A 22 -16.00 -11.30 -6.62
C ILE A 22 -15.52 -10.83 -5.24
N LEU A 23 -16.32 -11.07 -4.21
CA LEU A 23 -15.88 -10.87 -2.85
C LEU A 23 -14.76 -11.85 -2.65
N ALA A 24 -13.58 -11.34 -2.29
CA ALA A 24 -12.47 -12.20 -1.90
C ALA A 24 -12.97 -13.12 -0.79
N GLU A 25 -12.81 -14.42 -0.97
CA GLU A 25 -13.12 -15.40 0.06
C GLU A 25 -12.16 -15.16 1.22
N HIS A 26 -12.70 -14.75 2.37
CA HIS A 26 -11.91 -14.51 3.57
C HIS A 26 -11.82 -15.80 4.37
N ILE A 27 -10.61 -16.22 4.72
CA ILE A 27 -10.37 -17.35 5.62
C ILE A 27 -10.83 -16.94 7.02
N PRO A 28 -11.89 -17.54 7.59
CA PRO A 28 -12.36 -17.23 8.93
C PRO A 28 -11.26 -17.35 10.00
N SER A 29 -11.28 -16.49 11.01
CA SER A 29 -10.23 -16.48 12.04
C SER A 29 -10.22 -17.72 12.93
N ASP A 30 -11.32 -18.48 12.96
CA ASP A 30 -11.45 -19.76 13.67
C ASP A 30 -10.84 -20.95 12.90
N GLU A 31 -10.34 -20.75 11.68
CA GLU A 31 -9.54 -21.75 10.96
C GLU A 31 -8.06 -21.75 11.35
N PHE A 32 -7.58 -20.76 12.12
CA PHE A 32 -6.19 -20.71 12.59
C PHE A 32 -6.00 -21.59 13.84
N GLU A 33 -4.99 -22.46 13.81
CA GLU A 33 -4.51 -23.12 15.03
C GLU A 33 -3.69 -22.11 15.86
N ILE A 34 -4.16 -21.83 17.09
CA ILE A 34 -3.54 -20.83 17.98
C ILE A 34 -3.13 -21.43 19.31
N ALA A 35 -2.05 -20.91 19.90
CA ALA A 35 -1.58 -21.33 21.22
C ALA A 35 -2.50 -20.78 22.33
N ASP A 36 -2.55 -21.49 23.47
CA ASP A 36 -3.33 -21.09 24.63
C ASP A 36 -3.01 -19.66 25.07
N GLY A 37 -4.05 -18.84 25.27
CA GLY A 37 -3.94 -17.45 25.70
C GLY A 37 -3.73 -16.43 24.58
N LEU A 38 -3.72 -16.85 23.31
CA LEU A 38 -3.73 -15.97 22.14
C LEU A 38 -5.11 -15.87 21.50
N GLU A 39 -5.34 -14.81 20.73
CA GLU A 39 -6.54 -14.56 19.95
C GLU A 39 -6.14 -14.05 18.56
N VAL A 40 -6.92 -14.42 17.54
CA VAL A 40 -6.81 -13.89 16.17
C VAL A 40 -8.15 -13.30 15.77
N THR A 41 -8.16 -12.03 15.39
CA THR A 41 -9.35 -11.32 14.90
C THR A 41 -9.02 -10.55 13.62
N LEU A 42 -10.03 -10.36 12.77
CA LEU A 42 -9.91 -9.51 11.59
C LEU A 42 -9.91 -8.04 12.00
N TRP A 43 -8.77 -7.36 11.84
CA TRP A 43 -8.62 -5.93 12.15
C TRP A 43 -8.99 -5.02 10.97
N ALA A 44 -8.50 -5.31 9.76
CA ALA A 44 -8.82 -4.58 8.53
C ALA A 44 -8.86 -5.50 7.31
N THR A 45 -9.66 -5.15 6.31
CA THR A 45 -9.77 -5.92 5.06
C THR A 45 -10.04 -5.00 3.86
N THR A 46 -9.92 -5.55 2.65
CA THR A 46 -10.35 -4.87 1.43
C THR A 46 -11.83 -4.44 1.57
N PRO A 47 -12.18 -3.18 1.26
CA PRO A 47 -11.43 -2.19 0.46
C PRO A 47 -10.58 -1.20 1.25
N GLN A 48 -10.36 -1.38 2.55
CA GLN A 48 -9.55 -0.45 3.36
C GLN A 48 -8.08 -0.45 2.93
N LEU A 49 -7.56 -1.58 2.45
CA LEU A 49 -6.23 -1.72 1.88
C LEU A 49 -6.20 -2.83 0.82
N PHE A 50 -5.15 -2.86 0.00
CA PHE A 50 -4.90 -3.85 -1.04
C PHE A 50 -3.44 -4.30 -1.07
N ASN A 51 -3.21 -5.61 -1.13
CA ASN A 51 -1.87 -6.22 -1.26
C ASN A 51 -0.80 -5.62 -0.31
N PRO A 52 -1.01 -5.68 1.02
CA PRO A 52 -0.07 -5.13 2.00
C PRO A 52 1.28 -5.87 1.96
N THR A 53 2.39 -5.13 2.01
CA THR A 53 3.75 -5.70 2.05
C THR A 53 4.48 -5.43 3.36
N ASN A 54 4.23 -4.27 3.97
CA ASN A 54 4.83 -3.87 5.23
C ASN A 54 3.94 -2.83 5.92
N PHE A 55 4.11 -2.66 7.23
CA PHE A 55 3.40 -1.64 8.00
C PHE A 55 4.23 -1.12 9.18
N ASP A 56 3.89 0.07 9.66
CA ASP A 56 4.37 0.63 10.92
C ASP A 56 3.24 1.33 11.68
N ILE A 57 3.42 1.54 12.99
CA ILE A 57 2.43 2.16 13.87
C ILE A 57 2.98 3.49 14.37
N ASP A 58 2.26 4.58 14.11
CA ASP A 58 2.68 5.89 14.59
C ASP A 58 2.32 6.14 16.07
N SER A 59 2.76 7.28 16.61
CA SER A 59 2.53 7.64 18.02
C SER A 59 1.05 7.86 18.38
N ASN A 60 0.16 7.96 17.39
CA ASN A 60 -1.28 8.09 17.58
C ASN A 60 -2.01 6.74 17.44
N GLY A 61 -1.29 5.64 17.22
CA GLY A 61 -1.85 4.29 17.05
C GLY A 61 -2.41 4.03 15.65
N ARG A 62 -2.11 4.88 14.67
CA ARG A 62 -2.52 4.66 13.27
C ARG A 62 -1.58 3.68 12.60
N ILE A 63 -2.12 2.77 11.80
CA ILE A 63 -1.34 1.79 11.03
C ILE A 63 -1.09 2.33 9.63
N TRP A 64 0.17 2.50 9.29
CA TRP A 64 0.63 2.94 7.97
C TRP A 64 1.08 1.74 7.17
N VAL A 65 0.51 1.52 5.99
CA VAL A 65 0.73 0.30 5.20
C VAL A 65 1.24 0.66 3.82
N THR A 66 2.29 -0.03 3.38
CA THR A 66 2.72 -0.02 1.98
C THR A 66 1.92 -1.05 1.18
N GLU A 67 1.31 -0.62 0.07
CA GLU A 67 0.67 -1.51 -0.88
C GLU A 67 1.62 -1.84 -2.04
N ALA A 68 1.53 -3.07 -2.58
CA ALA A 68 2.31 -3.49 -3.74
C ALA A 68 1.43 -4.00 -4.89
N VAL A 69 0.39 -3.26 -5.26
CA VAL A 69 -0.52 -3.64 -6.34
C VAL A 69 0.22 -3.74 -7.68
N ASN A 70 1.29 -2.97 -7.86
CA ASN A 70 2.13 -2.99 -9.05
C ASN A 70 3.21 -4.09 -9.07
N TYR A 71 3.25 -4.99 -8.08
CA TYR A 71 4.31 -5.99 -7.98
C TYR A 71 4.39 -6.92 -9.20
N ARG A 72 5.60 -7.03 -9.74
CA ARG A 72 5.94 -7.82 -10.95
C ARG A 72 4.99 -7.53 -12.10
N ASN A 73 4.66 -6.26 -12.34
CA ASN A 73 3.73 -5.85 -13.39
C ASN A 73 4.12 -6.39 -14.78
N PHE A 74 5.42 -6.57 -15.03
CA PHE A 74 5.93 -7.18 -16.27
C PHE A 74 5.52 -8.65 -16.46
N ARG A 75 5.22 -9.39 -15.38
CA ARG A 75 4.68 -10.77 -15.39
C ARG A 75 3.17 -10.81 -15.20
N ASN A 76 2.60 -9.81 -14.54
CA ASN A 76 1.19 -9.78 -14.12
C ASN A 76 0.29 -8.89 -15.01
N LYS A 77 0.80 -8.46 -16.17
CA LYS A 77 0.14 -7.48 -17.05
C LYS A 77 -1.29 -7.87 -17.45
N GLU A 78 -1.53 -9.16 -17.63
CA GLU A 78 -2.83 -9.73 -17.99
C GLU A 78 -3.90 -9.63 -16.90
N LEU A 79 -3.50 -9.46 -15.63
CA LEU A 79 -4.44 -9.29 -14.52
C LEU A 79 -5.13 -7.92 -14.54
N GLY A 80 -4.57 -6.93 -15.25
CA GLY A 80 -5.16 -5.59 -15.38
C GLY A 80 -5.26 -4.81 -14.06
N LEU A 81 -4.49 -5.19 -13.04
CA LEU A 81 -4.52 -4.58 -11.69
C LEU A 81 -3.58 -3.38 -11.55
N SER A 82 -2.66 -3.20 -12.50
CA SER A 82 -1.63 -2.14 -12.49
C SER A 82 -2.23 -0.75 -12.32
N LYS A 83 -1.53 0.10 -11.56
CA LYS A 83 -1.85 1.48 -11.28
C LYS A 83 -0.78 2.36 -11.91
N GLU A 84 -1.15 3.09 -12.97
CA GLU A 84 -0.23 3.95 -13.72
C GLU A 84 0.38 5.07 -12.87
N ALA A 85 -0.34 5.55 -11.85
CA ALA A 85 0.15 6.56 -10.91
C ALA A 85 1.04 6.00 -9.79
N GLY A 86 1.44 4.73 -9.89
CA GLY A 86 2.21 4.03 -8.86
C GLY A 86 1.35 3.43 -7.73
N ASP A 87 2.03 2.72 -6.85
CA ASP A 87 1.49 2.22 -5.59
C ASP A 87 1.33 3.34 -4.57
N ARG A 88 0.79 3.00 -3.40
CA ARG A 88 0.44 3.99 -2.38
C ARG A 88 0.78 3.52 -0.97
N ILE A 89 0.84 4.50 -0.08
CA ILE A 89 0.84 4.31 1.37
C ILE A 89 -0.56 4.65 1.86
N VAL A 90 -1.16 3.74 2.64
CA VAL A 90 -2.47 3.95 3.25
C VAL A 90 -2.34 4.05 4.76
N VAL A 91 -3.18 4.87 5.38
CA VAL A 91 -3.26 5.06 6.82
C VAL A 91 -4.60 4.53 7.29
N LEU A 92 -4.59 3.61 8.24
CA LEU A 92 -5.77 3.02 8.85
C LEU A 92 -5.82 3.36 10.34
N GLN A 93 -7.03 3.52 10.86
CA GLN A 93 -7.24 3.83 12.27
C GLN A 93 -8.49 3.15 12.81
N ASP A 94 -8.38 2.72 14.07
CA ASP A 94 -9.50 2.39 14.95
C ASP A 94 -9.77 3.62 15.83
N THR A 95 -10.85 4.35 15.54
CA THR A 95 -11.19 5.59 16.25
C THR A 95 -12.08 5.37 17.47
N ASN A 96 -12.65 4.17 17.61
CA ASN A 96 -13.58 3.82 18.70
C ASN A 96 -12.99 2.79 19.69
N SER A 97 -11.78 2.30 19.44
CA SER A 97 -11.05 1.31 20.23
C SER A 97 -11.76 -0.04 20.37
N ASP A 98 -12.52 -0.46 19.35
CA ASP A 98 -13.22 -1.75 19.33
C ASP A 98 -12.38 -2.92 18.77
N GLY A 99 -11.13 -2.65 18.39
CA GLY A 99 -10.21 -3.62 17.84
C GLY A 99 -10.40 -3.84 16.34
N ARG A 100 -11.04 -2.91 15.63
CA ARG A 100 -11.21 -2.93 14.17
C ARG A 100 -10.92 -1.55 13.58
N ALA A 101 -10.29 -1.53 12.41
CA ALA A 101 -10.16 -0.28 11.66
C ALA A 101 -11.53 0.18 11.17
N ASP A 102 -11.86 1.46 11.42
CA ASP A 102 -13.09 2.10 10.96
C ASP A 102 -12.82 3.16 9.88
N THR A 103 -11.58 3.64 9.77
CA THR A 103 -11.15 4.62 8.79
C THR A 103 -9.94 4.11 8.01
N SER A 104 -9.88 4.50 6.74
CA SER A 104 -8.73 4.32 5.88
C SER A 104 -8.68 5.42 4.84
N HIS A 105 -7.49 5.97 4.60
CA HIS A 105 -7.23 6.91 3.53
C HIS A 105 -5.83 6.71 2.94
N THR A 106 -5.60 7.31 1.77
CA THR A 106 -4.27 7.33 1.15
C THR A 106 -3.49 8.51 1.68
N PHE A 107 -2.31 8.27 2.25
CA PHE A 107 -1.35 9.33 2.55
C PHE A 107 -0.75 9.85 1.23
N VAL A 108 -0.13 8.96 0.44
CA VAL A 108 0.48 9.32 -0.83
C VAL A 108 0.29 8.20 -1.86
N ARG A 109 0.08 8.58 -3.12
CA ARG A 109 0.22 7.70 -4.29
C ARG A 109 1.28 8.31 -5.20
N ASP A 110 2.28 7.52 -5.57
CA ASP A 110 3.50 8.07 -6.17
C ASP A 110 4.10 7.11 -7.20
N ILE A 111 4.52 7.65 -8.34
CA ILE A 111 5.11 6.88 -9.44
C ILE A 111 6.41 6.18 -9.05
N ASP A 112 7.13 6.71 -8.06
CA ASP A 112 8.36 6.10 -7.54
C ASP A 112 8.07 4.92 -6.59
N LEU A 113 6.80 4.70 -6.22
CA LEU A 113 6.37 3.52 -5.48
C LEU A 113 5.93 2.43 -6.46
N VAL A 114 6.79 1.43 -6.61
CA VAL A 114 6.50 0.20 -7.35
C VAL A 114 6.88 -0.96 -6.46
N ALA A 115 5.87 -1.55 -5.80
CA ALA A 115 6.03 -2.57 -4.78
C ALA A 115 6.99 -2.18 -3.63
N PRO A 116 6.74 -1.08 -2.90
CA PRO A 116 7.49 -0.77 -1.68
C PRO A 116 7.44 -1.93 -0.67
N LEU A 117 8.58 -2.24 -0.03
CA LEU A 117 8.75 -3.42 0.83
C LEU A 117 9.13 -3.08 2.27
N GLY A 118 9.21 -1.80 2.62
CA GLY A 118 9.50 -1.35 3.97
C GLY A 118 8.94 0.04 4.24
N ILE A 119 8.48 0.26 5.47
CA ILE A 119 8.02 1.54 5.97
C ILE A 119 8.44 1.71 7.43
N ALA A 120 8.85 2.92 7.80
CA ALA A 120 9.00 3.35 9.19
C ALA A 120 8.47 4.79 9.33
N VAL A 121 7.72 5.06 10.39
CA VAL A 121 7.07 6.34 10.68
C VAL A 121 7.64 6.89 11.98
N VAL A 122 8.43 7.97 11.89
CA VAL A 122 9.06 8.60 13.04
C VAL A 122 8.74 10.08 13.07
N GLY A 123 7.89 10.47 14.03
CA GLY A 123 7.36 11.82 14.11
C GLY A 123 6.61 12.14 12.83
N ASN A 124 7.13 13.09 12.05
CA ASN A 124 6.54 13.53 10.81
C ASN A 124 7.27 13.02 9.56
N LYS A 125 8.15 12.03 9.70
CA LYS A 125 8.92 11.42 8.62
C LYS A 125 8.43 10.01 8.35
N ILE A 126 8.14 9.74 7.09
CA ILE A 126 7.73 8.43 6.58
C ILE A 126 8.84 7.94 5.65
N ILE A 127 9.62 6.99 6.15
CA ILE A 127 10.75 6.40 5.46
C ILE A 127 10.27 5.17 4.73
N VAL A 128 10.54 5.06 3.43
CA VAL A 128 9.99 4.01 2.58
C VAL A 128 11.10 3.36 1.77
N SER A 129 11.21 2.04 1.93
CA SER A 129 12.11 1.20 1.15
C SER A 129 11.42 0.77 -0.15
N CYS A 130 11.88 1.30 -1.28
CA CYS A 130 11.35 0.98 -2.60
C CYS A 130 12.46 1.08 -3.66
N ALA A 131 13.11 -0.05 -3.96
CA ALA A 131 14.23 -0.07 -4.90
C ALA A 131 13.88 0.63 -6.23
N PRO A 132 14.71 1.59 -6.71
CA PRO A 132 16.11 1.75 -6.35
C PRO A 132 16.37 2.75 -5.22
N ASN A 133 15.32 3.25 -4.57
CA ASN A 133 15.37 4.41 -3.68
C ASN A 133 14.98 4.04 -2.23
N LEU A 134 15.69 4.62 -1.27
CA LEU A 134 15.16 4.84 0.08
C LEU A 134 14.58 6.25 0.10
N LEU A 135 13.25 6.33 0.15
CA LEU A 135 12.49 7.57 0.10
C LEU A 135 12.18 8.07 1.51
N VAL A 136 12.11 9.38 1.69
CA VAL A 136 11.62 10.03 2.90
C VAL A 136 10.56 11.05 2.50
N TYR A 137 9.32 10.80 2.90
CA TYR A 137 8.27 11.81 2.88
C TYR A 137 8.28 12.53 4.24
N THR A 138 8.13 13.85 4.25
CA THR A 138 7.94 14.64 5.48
C THR A 138 6.58 15.31 5.41
N ASP A 139 5.68 14.90 6.30
CA ASP A 139 4.35 15.45 6.54
C ASP A 139 4.50 16.70 7.41
N VAL A 140 4.49 17.89 6.80
CA VAL A 140 4.90 19.14 7.47
C VAL A 140 3.80 19.66 8.40
N ASP A 141 2.54 19.50 8.03
CA ASP A 141 1.40 19.95 8.86
C ASP A 141 0.80 18.84 9.72
N GLY A 142 1.20 17.57 9.50
CA GLY A 142 0.85 16.43 10.34
C GLY A 142 -0.57 15.92 10.11
N ASP A 143 -1.19 16.28 8.99
CA ASP A 143 -2.58 15.94 8.69
C ASP A 143 -2.76 14.54 8.08
N THR A 144 -1.65 13.86 7.76
CA THR A 144 -1.59 12.52 7.14
C THR A 144 -2.15 12.43 5.72
N TYR A 145 -2.09 13.53 4.97
CA TYR A 145 -2.32 13.61 3.55
C TYR A 145 -1.14 14.30 2.87
N PHE A 146 -0.48 13.62 1.93
CA PHE A 146 0.65 14.23 1.25
C PHE A 146 0.19 15.33 0.27
N ASP A 147 0.48 16.58 0.61
CA ASP A 147 0.31 17.75 -0.27
C ASP A 147 1.69 18.28 -0.69
N PRO A 148 2.11 18.14 -1.96
CA PRO A 148 3.42 18.61 -2.42
C PRO A 148 3.61 20.14 -2.36
N SER A 149 2.57 20.94 -2.05
CA SER A 149 2.69 22.37 -1.79
C SER A 149 3.11 22.70 -0.35
N ILE A 150 2.98 21.74 0.57
CA ILE A 150 3.27 21.88 2.01
C ILE A 150 4.37 20.88 2.42
N ASP A 151 4.26 19.65 1.95
CA ASP A 151 5.11 18.51 2.28
C ASP A 151 6.32 18.37 1.38
N THR A 152 7.26 17.53 1.82
CA THR A 152 8.48 17.27 1.07
C THR A 152 8.71 15.79 0.85
N LYS A 153 9.33 15.47 -0.28
CA LYS A 153 9.81 14.14 -0.64
C LYS A 153 11.30 14.22 -0.95
N GLU A 154 12.08 13.33 -0.36
CA GLU A 154 13.52 13.20 -0.57
C GLU A 154 13.87 11.76 -0.96
N ILE A 155 14.77 11.60 -1.94
CA ILE A 155 15.50 10.35 -2.13
C ILE A 155 16.73 10.43 -1.23
N LEU A 156 16.68 9.75 -0.08
CA LEU A 156 17.76 9.76 0.89
C LEU A 156 18.97 8.99 0.37
N LEU A 157 18.70 7.80 -0.18
CA LEU A 157 19.68 6.93 -0.84
C LEU A 157 19.09 6.41 -2.14
N THR A 158 19.93 6.23 -3.16
CA THR A 158 19.55 5.61 -4.43
C THR A 158 20.62 4.62 -4.88
N GLY A 159 20.33 3.80 -5.89
CA GLY A 159 21.28 2.84 -6.47
C GLY A 159 21.16 1.42 -5.92
N PHE A 160 20.10 1.14 -5.15
CA PHE A 160 19.70 -0.22 -4.83
C PHE A 160 19.25 -0.94 -6.11
N SER A 161 19.59 -2.23 -6.21
CA SER A 161 19.19 -3.10 -7.33
C SER A 161 17.92 -3.86 -6.98
N GLY A 162 17.44 -4.69 -7.91
CA GLY A 162 16.20 -5.45 -7.72
C GLY A 162 14.96 -4.58 -7.88
N LEU A 163 14.91 -3.74 -8.92
CA LEU A 163 13.70 -3.01 -9.29
C LEU A 163 12.51 -3.98 -9.38
N ASP A 164 11.42 -3.70 -8.67
CA ASP A 164 10.22 -4.52 -8.65
C ASP A 164 10.51 -6.01 -8.34
N HIS A 165 11.35 -6.27 -7.31
CA HIS A 165 11.82 -7.61 -6.95
C HIS A 165 11.79 -7.86 -5.43
N ASP A 166 11.42 -9.06 -5.02
CA ASP A 166 11.36 -9.56 -3.63
C ASP A 166 12.74 -9.73 -2.95
N HIS A 167 13.84 -9.55 -3.68
CA HIS A 167 15.21 -9.65 -3.14
C HIS A 167 15.94 -8.29 -3.19
N SER A 168 15.17 -7.19 -3.13
CA SER A 168 15.65 -5.82 -3.27
C SER A 168 15.83 -5.11 -1.91
N LEU A 169 15.68 -3.79 -1.87
CA LEU A 169 15.65 -3.00 -0.63
C LEU A 169 14.35 -3.29 0.14
N HIS A 170 14.48 -3.62 1.43
CA HIS A 170 13.41 -4.17 2.28
C HIS A 170 13.20 -3.35 3.55
N SER A 171 12.46 -3.92 4.52
CA SER A 171 12.13 -3.38 5.84
C SER A 171 13.14 -2.35 6.35
N VAL A 172 12.61 -1.19 6.72
CA VAL A 172 13.31 -0.16 7.46
C VAL A 172 12.76 -0.14 8.89
N THR A 173 13.62 -0.01 9.88
CA THR A 173 13.25 0.03 11.30
C THR A 173 14.14 1.02 12.03
N VAL A 174 13.58 1.75 12.99
CA VAL A 174 14.32 2.71 13.79
C VAL A 174 14.66 2.12 15.15
N GLY A 175 15.95 2.15 15.49
CA GLY A 175 16.46 1.64 16.77
C GLY A 175 16.33 2.67 17.90
N PRO A 176 16.37 2.20 19.17
CA PRO A 176 16.36 3.09 20.34
C PRO A 176 17.61 3.97 20.46
N ASP A 177 18.65 3.69 19.67
CA ASP A 177 19.86 4.50 19.51
C ASP A 177 19.72 5.64 18.49
N GLY A 178 18.56 5.73 17.83
CA GLY A 178 18.26 6.76 16.85
C GLY A 178 18.79 6.45 15.44
N TYR A 179 19.35 5.26 15.20
CA TYR A 179 19.75 4.83 13.86
C TYR A 179 18.60 4.20 13.10
N TRP A 180 18.67 4.30 11.77
CA TRP A 180 17.74 3.65 10.85
C TRP A 180 18.43 2.43 10.25
N TYR A 181 17.80 1.28 10.43
CA TYR A 181 18.27 0.00 9.94
C TYR A 181 17.42 -0.39 8.74
N PHE A 182 18.05 -0.73 7.64
CA PHE A 182 17.39 -1.32 6.48
C PHE A 182 18.21 -2.47 5.95
N ASN A 183 17.57 -3.40 5.24
CA ASN A 183 18.23 -4.53 4.63
C ASN A 183 18.04 -4.55 3.11
N THR A 184 18.97 -5.22 2.43
CA THR A 184 18.85 -5.51 1.00
C THR A 184 19.12 -6.98 0.76
N GLY A 185 18.39 -7.56 -0.20
CA GLY A 185 18.62 -8.93 -0.65
C GLY A 185 19.79 -9.04 -1.63
N ASN A 186 19.92 -10.19 -2.27
CA ASN A 186 20.97 -10.46 -3.27
C ASN A 186 20.57 -10.06 -4.70
N GLY A 187 19.61 -9.13 -4.87
CA GLY A 187 19.01 -8.73 -6.16
C GLY A 187 19.91 -7.95 -7.12
N GLY A 188 21.22 -7.93 -6.89
CA GLY A 188 22.22 -7.34 -7.79
C GLY A 188 23.34 -6.62 -7.05
N PRO A 189 24.41 -6.20 -7.75
CA PRO A 189 25.42 -5.34 -7.16
C PRO A 189 24.83 -3.95 -6.89
N HIS A 190 24.79 -3.54 -5.64
CA HIS A 190 24.30 -2.23 -5.25
C HIS A 190 25.42 -1.21 -5.31
N THR A 191 25.17 -0.06 -5.94
CA THR A 191 26.06 1.11 -5.89
C THR A 191 25.25 2.22 -5.25
N VAL A 192 25.17 2.20 -3.93
CA VAL A 192 24.25 3.06 -3.20
C VAL A 192 24.89 4.40 -2.90
N THR A 193 24.25 5.49 -3.30
CA THR A 193 24.74 6.85 -3.06
C THR A 193 23.71 7.75 -2.43
N ASP A 194 24.16 8.72 -1.64
CA ASP A 194 23.34 9.86 -1.20
C ASP A 194 23.41 11.05 -2.19
N LYS A 195 22.66 12.12 -1.90
CA LYS A 195 22.65 13.35 -2.71
C LYS A 195 23.98 14.10 -2.78
N SER A 196 24.90 13.86 -1.84
CA SER A 196 26.23 14.47 -1.81
C SER A 196 27.27 13.67 -2.60
N GLY A 197 26.90 12.46 -3.04
CA GLY A 197 27.80 11.52 -3.71
C GLY A 197 28.56 10.61 -2.74
N TRP A 198 28.22 10.60 -1.45
CA TRP A 198 28.72 9.59 -0.53
C TRP A 198 28.21 8.21 -0.97
N THR A 199 29.01 7.16 -0.75
CA THR A 199 28.69 5.78 -1.12
C THR A 199 28.69 4.89 0.12
N LEU A 200 27.65 4.05 0.27
CA LEU A 200 27.51 3.05 1.33
C LEU A 200 28.49 1.88 1.16
#